data_AF-A0A819Q672-F1
#
_entry.id   AF-A0A819Q672-F1
#
_cell.length_a   1.000
_cell.length_b   1.000
_cell.length_c   1.000
_cell.angle_alpha   90.00
_cell.angle_beta   90.00
_cell.angle_gamma   90.00
#
_symmetry.space_group_name_H-M   'P 1'
#
loop_
_entity.id
_entity.type
_entity.pdbx_description
1 polymer ?
#
loop_
_entity_poly.entity_id
_entity_poly.type
_entity_poly.pdbx_seq_one_letter_code
_entity_poly.pdbx_strand_id
1 'polypeptide(L)' 'MQRFTDFAEEPQRMLTPIKGYEYMSLVPLEQAADFLVSYVPEVARMVWTVKQNCTKPADNLTTDQSASIMLYILD' A
#
# COMPACT_ATOMS: atom_id res chain seq x y z
N MET A 1 15.55 28.68 -6.39
CA MET A 1 16.24 27.84 -7.39
C MET A 1 15.50 26.51 -7.45
N GLN A 2 14.53 26.41 -8.37
CA GLN A 2 13.67 25.23 -8.52
C GLN A 2 14.43 24.15 -9.30
N ARG A 3 14.60 22.97 -8.70
CA ARG A 3 15.03 21.76 -9.41
C ARG A 3 13.77 21.01 -9.86
N PHE A 4 13.27 21.36 -11.03
CA PHE A 4 12.13 20.71 -11.70
C PHE A 4 12.57 19.59 -12.67
N THR A 5 13.66 18.87 -12.39
CA THR A 5 14.31 18.00 -13.40
C THR A 5 14.46 16.54 -13.02
N ASP A 6 13.70 16.02 -12.04
CA ASP A 6 13.62 14.57 -11.78
C ASP A 6 12.28 13.96 -12.22
N PHE A 7 11.55 14.62 -13.12
CA PHE A 7 10.59 13.91 -13.97
C PHE A 7 11.37 13.14 -15.04
N ALA A 8 12.07 12.08 -14.61
CA ALA A 8 12.28 10.96 -15.52
C ALA A 8 10.87 10.61 -16.03
N GLU A 9 10.66 10.67 -17.33
CA GLU A 9 9.37 10.41 -17.96
C GLU A 9 8.84 9.06 -17.46
N GLU A 10 7.98 9.09 -16.44
CA GLU A 10 7.31 7.88 -15.98
C GLU A 10 6.57 7.33 -17.21
N PRO A 11 6.66 6.01 -17.46
CA PRO A 11 5.95 5.43 -18.58
C PRO A 11 4.47 5.83 -18.49
N GLN A 12 4.03 6.72 -19.39
CA GLN A 12 2.62 7.16 -19.46
C GLN A 12 1.67 6.03 -19.85
N ARG A 13 2.20 4.82 -20.07
CA ARG A 13 1.41 3.63 -20.33
C ARG A 13 0.79 3.20 -19.01
N MET A 14 -0.53 3.22 -18.96
CA MET A 14 -1.26 2.59 -17.86
C MET A 14 -0.77 1.15 -17.70
N LEU A 15 -0.27 0.84 -16.51
CA LEU A 15 0.09 -0.52 -16.15
C LEU A 15 -1.20 -1.35 -16.09
N THR A 16 -1.15 -2.53 -16.69
CA THR A 16 -2.25 -3.49 -16.52
C THR A 16 -2.13 -4.14 -15.15
N PRO A 17 -3.26 -4.51 -14.50
CA PRO A 17 -3.20 -5.26 -13.26
C PRO A 17 -2.45 -6.57 -13.43
N ILE A 18 -1.97 -7.13 -12.32
CA ILE A 18 -1.30 -8.45 -12.33
C ILE A 18 -2.25 -9.48 -12.95
N LYS A 19 -1.73 -10.25 -13.91
CA LYS A 19 -2.52 -11.26 -14.62
C LYS A 19 -3.15 -12.24 -13.64
N GLY A 20 -4.47 -12.42 -13.72
CA GLY A 20 -5.27 -13.25 -12.82
C GLY A 20 -5.89 -12.50 -11.64
N TYR A 21 -5.56 -11.22 -11.45
CA TYR A 21 -6.07 -10.37 -10.37
C TYR A 21 -6.90 -9.18 -10.89
N GLU A 22 -7.11 -9.08 -12.20
CA GLU A 22 -7.78 -7.94 -12.85
C GLU A 22 -9.21 -7.72 -12.33
N TYR A 23 -9.86 -8.79 -11.88
CA TYR A 23 -11.24 -8.78 -11.39
C TYR A 23 -11.35 -9.12 -9.90
N MET A 24 -10.22 -9.27 -9.21
CA MET A 24 -10.24 -9.51 -7.77
C MET A 24 -10.50 -8.20 -7.04
N SER A 25 -11.48 -8.24 -6.14
CA SER A 25 -11.71 -7.12 -5.24
C SER A 25 -10.55 -6.98 -4.26
N LEU A 26 -10.18 -5.74 -3.93
CA LEU A 26 -9.25 -5.49 -2.85
C LEU A 26 -9.84 -6.00 -1.53
N VAL A 27 -8.96 -6.56 -0.70
CA VAL A 27 -9.30 -7.10 0.61
C VAL A 27 -8.78 -6.18 1.71
N PRO A 28 -9.32 -6.29 2.95
CA PRO A 28 -8.75 -5.59 4.10
C PRO A 28 -7.27 -5.94 4.30
N LEU A 29 -6.50 -4.98 4.82
CA LEU A 29 -5.06 -5.14 4.99
C LEU A 29 -4.69 -6.32 5.89
N GLU A 30 -5.50 -6.60 6.91
CA GLU A 30 -5.33 -7.75 7.80
C GLU A 30 -5.38 -9.08 7.05
N GLN A 31 -6.34 -9.21 6.11
CA GLN A 31 -6.48 -10.43 5.32
C GLN A 31 -5.34 -10.57 4.32
N ALA A 32 -4.88 -9.46 3.73
CA ALA A 32 -3.72 -9.48 2.85
C ALA A 32 -2.43 -9.88 3.58
N ALA A 33 -2.29 -9.51 4.85
CA ALA A 33 -1.12 -9.78 5.67
C ALA A 33 -1.16 -11.14 6.39
N ASP A 34 -2.29 -11.83 6.42
CA ASP A 34 -2.48 -13.06 7.20
C ASP A 34 -1.44 -14.14 6.86
N PHE A 35 -1.15 -14.33 5.58
CA PHE A 35 -0.14 -15.29 5.13
C PHE A 35 1.29 -14.92 5.58
N LEU A 36 1.55 -13.64 5.85
CA LEU A 36 2.86 -13.15 6.29
C LEU A 36 3.11 -13.43 7.77
N VAL A 37 2.04 -13.60 8.58
CA VAL A 37 2.17 -13.77 10.04
C VAL A 37 3.02 -14.99 10.40
N SER A 38 2.99 -16.05 9.60
CA SER A 38 3.83 -17.24 9.83
C SER A 38 5.31 -17.00 9.57
N TYR A 39 5.66 -15.97 8.79
CA TYR A 39 7.04 -15.61 8.45
C TYR A 39 7.56 -14.44 9.27
N VAL A 40 6.68 -13.49 9.56
CA VAL A 40 6.97 -12.22 10.23
C VAL A 40 5.86 -11.98 11.25
N PRO A 41 5.92 -12.58 12.46
CA PRO A 41 4.84 -12.53 13.44
C PRO A 41 4.44 -11.11 13.87
N GLU A 42 5.38 -10.16 13.82
CA GLU A 42 5.15 -8.75 14.14
C GLU A 42 4.24 -8.03 13.13
N VAL A 43 4.05 -8.58 11.93
CA VAL A 43 3.28 -7.94 10.86
C VAL A 43 1.85 -7.64 11.29
N ALA A 44 1.23 -8.52 12.09
CA ALA A 44 -0.13 -8.31 12.59
C ALA A 44 -0.21 -7.05 13.49
N ARG A 45 0.80 -6.86 14.34
CA ARG A 45 0.91 -5.66 15.20
C ARG A 45 1.22 -4.42 14.36
N MET A 46 2.07 -4.55 13.35
CA MET A 46 2.42 -3.43 12.47
C MET A 46 1.18 -2.97 11.69
N VAL A 47 0.41 -3.90 11.11
CA VAL A 47 -0.87 -3.63 10.43
C VAL A 47 -1.83 -2.86 11.34
N TRP A 48 -2.00 -3.33 12.58
CA TRP A 48 -2.83 -2.62 13.56
C TRP A 48 -2.32 -1.19 13.78
N THR A 49 -1.02 -1.02 13.98
CA THR A 49 -0.38 0.28 14.24
C THR A 49 -0.58 1.26 13.08
N VAL A 50 -0.30 0.83 11.84
CA VAL A 50 -0.42 1.71 10.68
C VAL A 50 -1.86 2.11 10.40
N LYS A 51 -2.84 1.23 10.64
CA LYS A 51 -4.26 1.57 10.51
C LYS A 51 -4.70 2.62 11.52
N GLN A 52 -4.23 2.55 12.77
CA GLN A 52 -4.53 3.59 13.77
C GLN A 52 -3.92 4.95 13.40
N ASN A 53 -2.73 4.95 12.78
CA ASN A 53 -2.05 6.18 12.37
C ASN A 53 -2.62 6.77 11.06
N CYS A 54 -3.39 5.99 10.30
CA CYS A 54 -3.96 6.41 9.02
C CYS A 54 -5.31 7.13 9.21
N THR A 55 -5.26 8.39 9.64
CA THR A 55 -6.46 9.18 10.00
C THR A 55 -7.06 9.99 8.85
N LYS A 56 -6.26 10.38 7.85
CA LYS A 56 -6.68 11.18 6.68
C LYS A 56 -5.95 10.76 5.40
N PRO A 57 -6.38 9.65 4.77
CA PRO A 57 -5.87 9.22 3.47
C PRO A 57 -5.95 10.33 2.41
N ALA A 58 -4.92 10.45 1.57
CA ALA A 58 -4.91 11.35 0.42
C ALA A 58 -5.41 10.63 -0.84
N ASP A 59 -5.58 11.38 -1.95
CA ASP A 59 -5.79 10.83 -3.30
C ASP A 59 -6.98 9.86 -3.45
N ASN A 60 -8.02 10.07 -2.65
CA ASN A 60 -9.21 9.20 -2.58
C ASN A 60 -8.89 7.74 -2.19
N LEU A 61 -7.76 7.51 -1.52
CA LEU A 61 -7.42 6.20 -0.98
C LEU A 61 -8.31 5.86 0.20
N THR A 62 -8.61 4.58 0.34
CA THR A 62 -9.17 4.03 1.58
C THR A 62 -8.10 3.98 2.66
N THR A 63 -8.54 3.89 3.93
CA THR A 63 -7.63 3.65 5.06
C THR A 63 -6.76 2.42 4.84
N ASP A 64 -7.31 1.32 4.31
CA ASP A 64 -6.54 0.10 4.06
C ASP A 64 -5.45 0.30 3.00
N GLN A 65 -5.75 1.01 1.90
CA GLN A 65 -4.76 1.30 0.85
C GLN A 65 -3.65 2.25 1.33
N SER A 66 -4.00 3.28 2.11
CA SER A 66 -2.98 4.17 2.68
C SER A 66 -2.17 3.47 3.78
N ALA A 67 -2.80 2.66 4.61
CA ALA A 67 -2.13 1.86 5.63
C ALA A 67 -1.18 0.81 5.00
N SER A 68 -1.52 0.22 3.85
CA SER A 68 -0.62 -0.72 3.16
C SER A 68 0.64 -0.04 2.64
N ILE A 69 0.52 1.20 2.16
CA ILE A 69 1.68 2.01 1.77
C ILE A 69 2.51 2.36 3.01
N MET A 70 1.85 2.80 4.09
CA MET A 70 2.52 3.12 5.35
C MET A 70 3.25 1.91 5.95
N LEU A 71 2.68 0.70 5.83
CA LEU A 71 3.30 -0.55 6.28
C LEU A 71 4.61 -0.83 5.55
N TYR A 72 4.68 -0.54 4.25
CA TYR A 72 5.88 -0.76 3.43
C TYR A 72 7.05 0.16 3.80
N ILE A 73 6.76 1.37 4.30
CA ILE A 73 7.76 2.38 4.71
C ILE A 73 8.04 2.40 6.21
N LEU A 74 7.38 1.53 6.98
CA LEU A 74 7.59 1.42 8.43
C LEU A 74 8.92 0.70 8.67
N ASP A 75 9.92 1.41 9.20
CA ASP A 75 11.26 0.91 9.58
C ASP A 75 11.28 0.45 11.05
#